data_AF-A0A420MA81-F1
#
_entry.id   AF-A0A420MA81-F1
#
_cell.length_a   1.000
_cell.length_b   1.000
_cell.length_c   1.000
_cell.angle_alpha   90.00
_cell.angle_beta   90.00
_cell.angle_gamma   90.00
#
_symmetry.space_group_name_H-M   'P 1'
#
loop_
_entity.id
_entity.type
_entity.pdbx_description
1 polymer ?
#
loop_
_entity_poly.entity_id
_entity_poly.type
_entity_poly.pdbx_seq_one_letter_code
_entity_poly.pdbx_strand_id
1 'polypeptide(L)'
;MPPLQMASKEKSADAFSRWVESLNPLSLVVYSDGSLSSKGAASYGFTIHQDKVPIFDGSGRLGPAEVFDAEATGALEGLRAALDLRESLTQNIFICLDNLAVATCLRGTPSDSSQGVFLEFQALAASRGAMHVRWVPGHSDVPGNEQADKLAKAASSLPEPEGARPTLAYLRRIARQKPKEAFEAWWSTSAPEQYKRLNLKATTGCPPELSLPRAALHHLLAARSLHGDFAAIHERFDHVDARLVCSCGRRKAPDHIFYCRKVPPRFRVRITPSPNTAVNLAMGKDFTKFIDLSKDSAFFGKICPRH
;
A
#
# COMPACT_ATOMS: atom_id res chain seq x y z
N MET A 1 10.37 19.72 21.62
CA MET A 1 9.28 20.27 20.79
C MET A 1 7.97 19.58 21.17
N PRO A 2 6.86 20.30 21.37
CA PRO A 2 5.58 19.66 21.69
C PRO A 2 5.09 18.78 20.53
N PRO A 3 4.38 17.67 20.83
CA PRO A 3 3.86 16.75 19.83
C PRO A 3 2.87 17.45 18.89
N LEU A 4 2.95 17.12 17.60
CA LEU A 4 2.13 17.73 16.54
C LEU A 4 0.66 17.27 16.59
N GLN A 5 0.38 16.09 17.14
CA GLN A 5 -0.98 15.56 17.31
C GLN A 5 -1.15 15.05 18.75
N MET A 6 -2.22 15.47 19.43
CA MET A 6 -2.45 15.13 20.84
C MET A 6 -3.84 14.53 21.13
N ALA A 7 -4.73 14.41 20.13
CA ALA A 7 -6.13 13.99 20.35
C ALA A 7 -6.76 13.31 19.10
N SER A 8 -8.02 12.85 19.25
CA SER A 8 -8.86 12.35 18.16
C SER A 8 -9.18 13.45 17.13
N LYS A 9 -9.59 13.08 15.91
CA LYS A 9 -9.78 14.03 14.80
C LYS A 9 -10.80 15.13 15.11
N GLU A 10 -12.00 14.80 15.61
CA GLU A 10 -13.03 15.83 15.88
C GLU A 10 -12.59 16.79 16.99
N LYS A 11 -12.06 16.25 18.10
CA LYS A 11 -11.52 17.07 19.20
C LYS A 11 -10.35 17.95 18.76
N SER A 12 -9.58 17.50 17.76
CA SER A 12 -8.48 18.26 17.18
C SER A 12 -8.98 19.40 16.30
N ALA A 13 -10.10 19.23 15.59
CA ALA A 13 -10.70 20.26 14.74
C ALA A 13 -11.23 21.43 15.59
N ASP A 14 -12.02 21.14 16.63
CA ASP A 14 -12.51 22.17 17.55
C ASP A 14 -11.38 22.91 18.26
N ALA A 15 -10.34 22.18 18.67
CA ALA A 15 -9.16 22.78 19.31
C ALA A 15 -8.36 23.63 18.33
N PHE A 16 -8.31 23.25 17.05
CA PHE A 16 -7.66 24.02 16.00
C PHE A 16 -8.46 25.30 15.71
N SER A 17 -9.78 25.22 15.55
CA SER A 17 -10.64 26.39 15.34
C SER A 17 -10.54 27.39 16.49
N ARG A 18 -10.61 26.93 17.74
CA ARG A 18 -10.39 27.78 18.93
C ARG A 18 -9.01 28.42 18.97
N TRP A 19 -8.00 27.74 18.46
CA TRP A 19 -6.66 28.31 18.33
C TRP A 19 -6.60 29.38 17.24
N VAL A 20 -7.21 29.15 16.07
CA VAL A 20 -7.31 30.19 15.01
C VAL A 20 -8.03 31.42 15.54
N GLU A 21 -9.10 31.24 16.32
CA GLU A 21 -9.84 32.33 16.98
C GLU A 21 -9.01 33.13 17.98
N SER A 22 -7.99 32.51 18.61
CA SER A 22 -7.14 33.18 19.59
C SER A 22 -5.91 33.87 19.00
N LEU A 23 -5.71 33.78 17.68
CA LEU A 23 -4.58 34.42 17.00
C LEU A 23 -4.75 35.95 16.96
N ASN A 24 -3.62 36.66 16.97
CA ASN A 24 -3.60 38.08 16.66
C ASN A 24 -4.12 38.28 15.22
N PRO A 25 -5.06 39.22 14.96
CA PRO A 25 -5.62 39.47 13.63
C PRO A 25 -4.59 39.73 12.53
N LEU A 26 -3.41 40.23 12.89
CA LEU A 26 -2.29 40.46 11.97
C LEU A 26 -1.49 39.19 11.65
N SER A 27 -1.76 38.06 12.30
CA SER A 27 -1.05 36.80 12.02
C SER A 27 -1.50 36.23 10.69
N LEU A 28 -0.55 35.69 9.92
CA LEU A 28 -0.83 34.96 8.70
C LEU A 28 -0.95 33.48 9.00
N VAL A 29 -2.04 32.87 8.53
CA VAL A 29 -2.24 31.42 8.59
C VAL A 29 -2.23 30.88 7.17
N VAL A 30 -1.19 30.14 6.82
CA VAL A 30 -1.06 29.49 5.52
C VAL A 30 -1.54 28.05 5.69
N TYR A 31 -2.54 27.65 4.93
CA TYR A 31 -2.94 26.26 4.79
C TYR A 31 -2.34 25.71 3.51
N SER A 32 -1.75 24.53 3.57
CA SER A 32 -1.19 23.86 2.40
C SER A 32 -1.59 22.40 2.36
N ASP A 33 -1.86 21.89 1.17
CA ASP A 33 -2.18 20.49 0.94
C ASP A 33 -1.58 19.99 -0.39
N GLY A 34 -1.47 18.67 -0.53
CA GLY A 34 -1.01 17.98 -1.72
C GLY A 34 -2.00 16.91 -2.17
N SER A 35 -2.13 16.76 -3.48
CA SER A 35 -3.01 15.78 -4.10
C SER A 35 -2.23 14.91 -5.08
N LEU A 36 -2.71 13.67 -5.25
CA LEU A 36 -2.27 12.77 -6.32
C LEU A 36 -3.50 12.27 -7.04
N SER A 37 -3.63 12.63 -8.31
CA SER A 37 -4.77 12.18 -9.12
C SER A 37 -4.71 10.68 -9.42
N SER A 38 -5.83 10.11 -9.85
CA SER A 38 -5.90 8.72 -10.32
C SER A 38 -4.97 8.42 -11.50
N LYS A 39 -4.54 9.46 -12.23
CA LYS A 39 -3.56 9.38 -13.32
C LYS A 39 -2.11 9.51 -12.84
N GLY A 40 -1.87 9.64 -11.53
CA GLY A 40 -0.56 9.82 -10.94
C GLY A 40 0.02 11.22 -11.10
N ALA A 41 -0.82 12.25 -11.30
CA ALA A 41 -0.39 13.65 -11.34
C ALA A 41 -0.38 14.23 -9.93
N ALA A 42 0.80 14.53 -9.41
CA ALA A 42 1.00 15.15 -8.10
C ALA A 42 0.91 16.68 -8.22
N SER A 43 0.20 17.32 -7.30
CA SER A 43 -0.03 18.76 -7.30
C SER A 43 -0.23 19.28 -5.89
N TYR A 44 0.03 20.58 -5.69
CA TYR A 44 -0.13 21.25 -4.41
C TYR A 44 -1.10 22.41 -4.53
N GLY A 45 -1.67 22.79 -3.39
CA GLY A 45 -2.48 23.98 -3.22
C GLY A 45 -2.17 24.62 -1.87
N PHE A 46 -2.24 25.94 -1.80
CA PHE A 46 -2.16 26.67 -0.56
C PHE A 46 -3.09 27.89 -0.58
N THR A 47 -3.52 28.29 0.61
CA THR A 47 -4.26 29.53 0.82
C THR A 47 -3.72 30.24 2.06
N ILE A 48 -3.61 31.56 1.97
CA ILE A 48 -3.15 32.44 3.04
C ILE A 48 -4.36 33.16 3.59
N HIS A 49 -4.58 33.04 4.90
CA HIS A 49 -5.63 33.72 5.62
C HIS A 49 -5.03 34.76 6.56
N GLN A 50 -5.69 35.91 6.68
CA GLN A 50 -5.46 36.92 7.71
C GLN A 50 -6.81 37.27 8.34
N ASP A 51 -6.88 37.32 9.68
CA ASP A 51 -8.14 37.44 10.42
C ASP A 51 -9.27 36.51 9.90
N LYS A 52 -8.93 35.25 9.61
CA LYS A 52 -9.82 34.19 9.09
C LYS A 52 -10.32 34.40 7.66
N VAL A 53 -10.00 35.52 7.01
CA VAL A 53 -10.38 35.81 5.62
C VAL A 53 -9.26 35.35 4.69
N PRO A 54 -9.57 34.59 3.61
CA PRO A 54 -8.57 34.25 2.60
C PRO A 54 -8.15 35.52 1.85
N ILE A 55 -6.85 35.77 1.79
CA ILE A 55 -6.25 36.94 1.14
C ILE A 55 -5.46 36.59 -0.11
N PHE A 56 -4.96 35.36 -0.22
CA PHE A 56 -4.16 34.92 -1.36
C PHE A 56 -4.18 33.40 -1.50
N ASP A 57 -4.38 32.92 -2.72
CA ASP A 57 -4.40 31.50 -3.06
C ASP A 57 -3.33 31.20 -4.10
N GLY A 58 -2.74 30.01 -4.03
CA GLY A 58 -1.79 29.53 -5.02
C GLY A 58 -1.84 28.03 -5.17
N SER A 59 -1.44 27.53 -6.33
CA SER A 59 -1.40 26.10 -6.61
C SER A 59 -0.48 25.80 -7.78
N GLY A 60 -0.08 24.55 -7.90
CA GLY A 60 0.81 24.12 -8.97
C GLY A 60 0.86 22.62 -9.11
N ARG A 61 1.33 22.16 -10.27
CA ARG A 61 1.56 20.75 -10.55
C ARG A 61 3.05 20.47 -10.47
N LEU A 62 3.42 19.32 -9.91
CA LEU A 62 4.79 18.83 -9.91
C LEU A 62 5.05 17.98 -11.17
N GLY A 63 6.32 17.70 -11.43
CA GLY A 63 6.71 16.55 -12.24
C GLY A 63 6.30 15.22 -11.59
N PRO A 64 6.86 14.09 -12.05
CA PRO A 64 6.56 12.79 -11.47
C PRO A 64 6.97 12.74 -9.99
N ALA A 65 5.99 12.81 -9.09
CA ALA A 65 6.19 12.94 -7.66
C ALA A 65 5.12 12.18 -6.87
N GLU A 66 5.31 12.04 -5.55
CA GLU A 66 4.30 11.47 -4.65
C GLU A 66 3.58 12.60 -3.88
N VAL A 67 2.42 12.30 -3.28
CA VAL A 67 1.64 13.27 -2.47
C VAL A 67 2.52 13.98 -1.43
N PHE A 68 3.40 13.22 -0.75
CA PHE A 68 4.34 13.75 0.24
C PHE A 68 5.24 14.86 -0.32
N ASP A 69 5.71 14.72 -1.56
CA ASP A 69 6.56 15.72 -2.19
C ASP A 69 5.74 16.98 -2.55
N ALA A 70 4.49 16.79 -2.97
CA ALA A 70 3.58 17.87 -3.32
C ALA A 70 3.19 18.70 -2.09
N GLU A 71 2.82 18.06 -0.98
CA GLU A 71 2.53 18.77 0.28
C GLU A 71 3.74 19.56 0.80
N ALA A 72 4.94 18.99 0.74
CA ALA A 72 6.17 19.69 1.12
C ALA A 72 6.39 20.94 0.25
N THR A 73 6.14 20.80 -1.06
CA THR A 73 6.24 21.91 -2.02
C THR A 73 5.16 22.96 -1.73
N GLY A 74 3.92 22.56 -1.49
CA GLY A 74 2.83 23.48 -1.12
C GLY A 74 3.11 24.30 0.12
N ALA A 75 3.71 23.67 1.15
CA ALA A 75 4.14 24.37 2.36
C ALA A 75 5.25 25.41 2.07
N LEU A 76 6.22 25.08 1.21
CA LEU A 76 7.28 26.02 0.81
C LEU A 76 6.75 27.18 -0.04
N GLU A 77 5.94 26.89 -1.06
CA GLU A 77 5.38 27.93 -1.92
C GLU A 77 4.41 28.84 -1.15
N GLY A 78 3.61 28.27 -0.23
CA GLY A 78 2.78 29.05 0.67
C GLY A 78 3.59 29.93 1.62
N LEU A 79 4.73 29.43 2.13
CA LEU A 79 5.64 30.24 2.93
C LEU A 79 6.25 31.38 2.12
N ARG A 80 6.76 31.11 0.91
CA ARG A 80 7.33 32.15 0.03
C ARG A 80 6.29 33.22 -0.30
N ALA A 81 5.08 32.82 -0.67
CA ALA A 81 3.99 33.75 -0.93
C ALA A 81 3.64 34.59 0.32
N ALA A 82 3.65 34.00 1.52
CA ALA A 82 3.44 34.75 2.76
C ALA A 82 4.61 35.70 3.11
N LEU A 83 5.83 35.41 2.66
CA LEU A 83 6.99 36.29 2.84
C LEU A 83 6.95 37.49 1.87
N ASP A 84 6.40 37.31 0.67
CA ASP A 84 6.28 38.36 -0.35
C ASP A 84 5.19 39.40 -0.04
N LEU A 85 4.27 39.10 0.87
CA LEU A 85 3.28 40.06 1.35
C LEU A 85 3.96 41.17 2.17
N ARG A 86 3.79 42.43 1.75
CA ARG A 86 4.50 43.62 2.32
C ARG A 86 4.34 43.82 3.83
N GLU A 87 3.30 43.26 4.43
CA GLU A 87 3.02 43.33 5.87
C GLU A 87 3.70 42.22 6.68
N SER A 88 4.28 41.22 6.01
CA SER A 88 4.82 40.02 6.62
C SER A 88 5.86 40.35 7.68
N LEU A 89 6.72 41.37 7.47
CA LEU A 89 7.99 41.56 8.20
C LEU A 89 7.90 41.52 9.73
N THR A 90 6.75 41.89 10.31
CA THR A 90 6.49 41.93 11.76
C THR A 90 5.43 40.92 12.23
N GLN A 91 4.84 40.14 11.33
CA GLN A 91 3.73 39.23 11.60
C GLN A 91 4.19 37.80 11.86
N ASN A 92 3.47 37.08 12.74
CA ASN A 92 3.67 35.64 12.90
C ASN A 92 3.10 34.90 11.69
N ILE A 93 3.85 33.94 11.16
CA ILE A 93 3.39 33.05 10.08
C ILE A 93 3.21 31.64 10.62
N PHE A 94 1.99 31.13 10.49
CA PHE A 94 1.64 29.75 10.85
C PHE A 94 1.42 28.93 9.58
N ILE A 95 2.29 27.95 9.32
CA ILE A 95 2.12 26.98 8.22
C ILE A 95 1.36 25.77 8.76
N CYS A 96 0.18 25.53 8.22
CA CYS A 96 -0.77 24.50 8.61
C CYS A 96 -0.90 23.44 7.50
N LEU A 97 -0.66 22.19 7.86
CA LEU A 97 -0.75 21.03 6.96
C LEU A 97 -1.18 19.78 7.73
N ASP A 98 -1.85 18.85 7.06
CA ASP A 98 -2.46 17.67 7.69
C ASP A 98 -1.60 16.41 7.65
N ASN A 99 -0.45 16.47 6.96
CA ASN A 99 0.51 15.39 6.97
C ASN A 99 1.58 15.56 8.04
N LEU A 100 1.49 14.70 9.05
CA LEU A 100 2.39 14.70 10.19
C LEU A 100 3.86 14.44 9.79
N ALA A 101 4.10 13.63 8.76
CA ALA A 101 5.44 13.29 8.31
C ALA A 101 6.10 14.51 7.65
N VAL A 102 5.37 15.24 6.79
CA VAL A 102 5.85 16.48 6.18
C VAL A 102 6.07 17.55 7.26
N ALA A 103 5.11 17.75 8.16
CA ALA A 103 5.23 18.71 9.25
C ALA A 103 6.44 18.42 10.16
N THR A 104 6.74 17.14 10.40
CA THR A 104 7.94 16.72 11.15
C THR A 104 9.22 17.08 10.40
N CYS A 105 9.26 16.84 9.09
CA CYS A 105 10.42 17.19 8.26
C CYS A 105 10.64 18.71 8.20
N LEU A 106 9.57 19.50 8.06
CA LEU A 106 9.66 20.97 8.06
C LEU A 106 10.22 21.54 9.38
N ARG A 107 9.95 20.87 10.51
CA ARG A 107 10.44 21.29 11.85
C ARG A 107 11.86 20.84 12.17
N GLY A 108 12.48 19.96 11.40
CA GLY A 108 13.74 19.35 11.80
C GLY A 108 14.42 18.53 10.71
N THR A 109 14.28 17.20 10.75
CA THR A 109 15.06 16.32 9.88
C THR A 109 14.45 16.24 8.48
N PRO A 110 15.10 16.78 7.43
CA PRO A 110 14.57 16.72 6.08
C PRO A 110 14.55 15.27 5.55
N SER A 111 13.55 14.95 4.73
CA SER A 111 13.46 13.67 4.02
C SER A 111 14.48 13.61 2.87
N ASP A 112 14.88 12.39 2.47
CA ASP A 112 15.69 12.20 1.25
C ASP A 112 14.94 12.67 0.00
N SER A 113 13.62 12.49 -0.04
CA SER A 113 12.79 12.97 -1.15
C SER A 113 12.42 14.42 -0.92
N SER A 114 12.54 15.23 -1.97
CA SER A 114 12.33 16.68 -1.90
C SER A 114 13.20 17.36 -0.83
N GLN A 115 14.41 16.84 -0.56
CA GLN A 115 15.31 17.37 0.46
C GLN A 115 15.58 18.88 0.29
N GLY A 116 15.77 19.32 -0.96
CA GLY A 116 15.96 20.74 -1.27
C GLY A 116 14.79 21.62 -0.81
N VAL A 117 13.54 21.14 -0.96
CA VAL A 117 12.33 21.84 -0.52
C VAL A 117 12.33 22.01 1.00
N PHE A 118 12.65 20.94 1.74
CA PHE A 118 12.72 21.00 3.21
C PHE A 118 13.86 21.90 3.70
N LEU A 119 15.06 21.77 3.12
CA LEU A 119 16.21 22.59 3.49
C LEU A 119 15.95 24.08 3.23
N GLU A 120 15.33 24.39 2.10
CA GLU A 120 14.98 25.77 1.77
C GLU A 120 13.91 26.32 2.71
N PHE A 121 12.85 25.55 2.99
CA PHE A 121 11.85 25.94 3.98
C PHE A 121 12.47 26.24 5.34
N GLN A 122 13.36 25.37 5.81
CA GLN A 122 14.05 25.52 7.09
C GLN A 122 14.98 26.73 7.10
N ALA A 123 15.68 27.03 6.00
CA ALA A 123 16.50 28.21 5.86
C ALA A 123 15.66 29.50 5.93
N LEU A 124 14.50 29.53 5.27
CA LEU A 124 13.55 30.63 5.33
C LEU A 124 12.94 30.79 6.74
N ALA A 125 12.61 29.69 7.40
CA ALA A 125 12.09 29.71 8.77
C ALA A 125 13.15 30.25 9.75
N ALA A 126 14.41 29.84 9.61
CA ALA A 126 15.52 30.25 10.46
C ALA A 126 15.89 31.73 10.31
N SER A 127 15.81 32.29 9.10
CA SER A 127 16.13 33.70 8.85
C SER A 127 15.08 34.67 9.41
N ARG A 128 13.85 34.20 9.65
CA ARG A 128 12.68 35.01 10.02
C ARG A 128 12.39 35.05 11.52
N GLY A 129 12.62 33.94 12.24
CA GLY A 129 12.37 33.81 13.69
C GLY A 129 10.90 33.70 14.14
N ALA A 130 9.94 34.28 13.41
CA ALA A 130 8.50 34.30 13.75
C ALA A 130 7.65 33.33 12.89
N MET A 131 8.17 32.12 12.69
CA MET A 131 7.56 31.10 11.83
C MET A 131 7.24 29.84 12.64
N HIS A 132 6.02 29.31 12.48
CA HIS A 132 5.54 28.14 13.21
C HIS A 132 4.89 27.13 12.27
N VAL A 133 5.35 25.87 12.32
CA VAL A 133 4.65 24.75 11.68
C VAL A 133 3.62 24.18 12.66
N ARG A 134 2.38 24.01 12.21
CA ARG A 134 1.29 23.41 12.98
C ARG A 134 0.58 22.34 12.17
N TRP A 135 0.20 21.26 12.83
CA TRP A 135 -0.65 20.25 12.20
C TRP A 135 -2.12 20.65 12.29
N VAL A 136 -2.86 20.43 11.19
CA VAL A 136 -4.31 20.60 11.11
C VAL A 136 -4.95 19.24 10.82
N PRO A 137 -6.09 18.88 11.42
CA PRO A 137 -6.74 17.62 11.10
C PRO A 137 -7.30 17.65 9.68
N GLY A 138 -6.86 16.70 8.85
CA GLY A 138 -7.38 16.52 7.49
C GLY A 138 -8.84 16.05 7.47
N HIS A 139 -9.58 16.47 6.44
CA HIS A 139 -11.00 16.16 6.21
C HIS A 139 -11.89 16.39 7.44
N SER A 140 -11.70 17.54 8.08
CA SER A 140 -12.39 17.90 9.34
C SER A 140 -13.07 19.27 9.25
N ASP A 141 -13.50 19.65 8.05
CA ASP A 141 -14.26 20.87 7.76
C ASP A 141 -13.58 22.18 8.19
N VAL A 142 -12.26 22.18 8.35
CA VAL A 142 -11.48 23.41 8.61
C VAL A 142 -11.41 24.20 7.29
N PRO A 143 -12.03 25.39 7.19
CA PRO A 143 -12.25 26.04 5.89
C PRO A 143 -10.99 26.27 5.06
N GLY A 144 -9.90 26.70 5.70
CA GLY A 144 -8.61 26.93 5.01
C GLY A 144 -7.96 25.63 4.51
N ASN A 145 -8.07 24.53 5.27
CA ASN A 145 -7.54 23.24 4.84
C ASN A 145 -8.34 22.67 3.66
N GLU A 146 -9.67 22.76 3.72
CA GLU A 146 -10.55 22.34 2.62
C GLU A 146 -10.35 23.18 1.35
N GLN A 147 -10.02 24.47 1.49
CA GLN A 147 -9.66 25.31 0.35
C GLN A 147 -8.31 24.88 -0.26
N ALA A 148 -7.30 24.62 0.56
CA ALA A 148 -6.00 24.11 0.09
C ALA A 148 -6.14 22.77 -0.66
N ASP A 149 -6.95 21.82 -0.13
CA ASP A 149 -7.26 20.54 -0.78
C ASP A 149 -7.94 20.73 -2.14
N LYS A 150 -8.95 21.61 -2.22
CA LYS A 150 -9.63 21.95 -3.48
C LYS A 150 -8.65 22.51 -4.51
N LEU A 151 -7.78 23.43 -4.10
CA LEU A 151 -6.75 24.03 -4.95
C LEU A 151 -5.76 22.97 -5.45
N ALA A 152 -5.29 22.09 -4.55
CA ALA A 152 -4.37 21.00 -4.89
C ALA A 152 -5.00 20.04 -5.90
N LYS A 153 -6.25 19.63 -5.68
CA LYS A 153 -7.00 18.76 -6.61
C LYS A 153 -7.21 19.41 -7.98
N ALA A 154 -7.58 20.68 -8.02
CA ALA A 154 -7.75 21.42 -9.28
C ALA A 154 -6.44 21.50 -10.06
N ALA A 155 -5.32 21.76 -9.37
CA ALA A 155 -4.00 21.87 -9.98
C ALA A 155 -3.49 20.58 -10.63
N SER A 156 -4.03 19.41 -10.28
CA SER A 156 -3.66 18.13 -10.92
C SER A 156 -3.97 18.10 -12.42
N SER A 157 -4.87 18.97 -12.90
CA SER A 157 -5.24 19.12 -14.31
C SER A 157 -4.36 20.11 -15.08
N LEU A 158 -3.47 20.83 -14.41
CA LEU A 158 -2.52 21.73 -15.06
C LEU A 158 -1.50 20.94 -15.89
N PRO A 159 -0.88 21.56 -16.91
CA PRO A 159 0.24 20.94 -17.61
C PRO A 159 1.37 20.64 -16.63
N GLU A 160 2.09 19.55 -16.89
CA GLU A 160 3.32 19.25 -16.16
C GLU A 160 4.36 20.34 -16.45
N PRO A 161 5.10 20.83 -15.44
CA PRO A 161 6.14 21.83 -15.67
C PRO A 161 7.20 21.33 -16.65
N GLU A 162 7.63 22.18 -17.57
CA GLU A 162 8.63 21.83 -18.56
C GLU A 162 9.97 21.49 -17.88
N GLY A 163 10.56 20.35 -18.28
CA GLY A 163 11.83 19.89 -17.71
C GLY A 163 11.74 19.35 -16.28
N ALA A 164 10.53 19.11 -15.74
CA ALA A 164 10.36 18.57 -14.40
C ALA A 164 11.02 17.19 -14.26
N ARG A 165 11.80 17.04 -13.18
CA ARG A 165 12.49 15.77 -12.86
C ARG A 165 11.68 14.97 -11.86
N PRO A 166 11.72 13.62 -11.95
CA PRO A 166 11.03 12.78 -10.99
C PRO A 166 11.64 12.90 -9.59
N THR A 167 10.81 12.84 -8.56
CA THR A 167 11.29 12.82 -7.17
C THR A 167 11.87 11.45 -6.81
N LEU A 168 12.68 11.40 -5.76
CA LEU A 168 13.26 10.15 -5.28
C LEU A 168 12.19 9.18 -4.78
N ALA A 169 11.14 9.67 -4.11
CA ALA A 169 10.01 8.85 -3.68
C ALA A 169 9.30 8.20 -4.88
N TYR A 170 9.05 8.98 -5.94
CA TYR A 170 8.47 8.47 -7.18
C TYR A 170 9.34 7.37 -7.81
N LEU A 171 10.65 7.63 -7.96
CA LEU A 171 11.58 6.66 -8.52
C LEU A 171 11.63 5.36 -7.69
N ARG A 172 11.65 5.47 -6.35
CA ARG A 172 11.61 4.31 -5.45
C ARG A 172 10.31 3.51 -5.61
N ARG A 173 9.15 4.17 -5.77
CA ARG A 173 7.88 3.47 -6.04
C ARG A 173 7.93 2.73 -7.36
N ILE A 174 8.34 3.40 -8.44
CA ILE A 174 8.44 2.79 -9.78
C ILE A 174 9.42 1.60 -9.79
N ALA A 175 10.57 1.72 -9.13
CA ALA A 175 11.55 0.64 -9.02
C ALA A 175 10.99 -0.59 -8.29
N ARG A 176 10.07 -0.40 -7.33
CA ARG A 176 9.39 -1.50 -6.62
C ARG A 176 8.20 -2.07 -7.41
N GLN A 177 7.54 -1.24 -8.21
CA GLN A 177 6.33 -1.59 -8.94
C GLN A 177 6.63 -2.34 -10.24
N LYS A 178 7.58 -1.85 -11.05
CA LYS A 178 7.89 -2.43 -12.36
C LYS A 178 8.23 -3.92 -12.33
N PRO A 179 9.06 -4.43 -11.40
CA PRO A 179 9.34 -5.86 -11.33
C PRO A 179 8.09 -6.71 -11.02
N LYS A 180 7.16 -6.18 -10.22
CA LYS A 180 5.90 -6.88 -9.88
C LYS A 180 5.01 -7.00 -11.10
N GLU A 181 4.82 -5.91 -11.82
CA GLU A 181 4.04 -5.88 -13.05
C GLU A 181 4.65 -6.78 -14.13
N ALA A 182 5.98 -6.73 -14.30
CA ALA A 182 6.69 -7.59 -15.23
C ALA A 182 6.52 -9.08 -14.86
N PHE A 183 6.59 -9.42 -13.57
CA PHE A 183 6.39 -10.78 -13.09
C PHE A 183 4.95 -11.25 -13.28
N GLU A 184 3.95 -10.42 -12.99
CA GLU A 184 2.53 -10.73 -13.22
C GLU A 184 2.23 -10.93 -14.71
N ALA A 185 2.75 -10.07 -15.57
CA ALA A 185 2.63 -10.19 -17.02
C ALA A 185 3.28 -11.49 -17.54
N TRP A 186 4.52 -11.77 -17.12
CA TRP A 186 5.20 -13.03 -17.45
C TRP A 186 4.40 -14.25 -16.96
N TRP A 187 3.90 -14.24 -15.72
CA TRP A 187 3.13 -15.35 -15.18
C TRP A 187 1.84 -15.61 -15.96
N SER A 188 1.11 -14.56 -16.34
CA SER A 188 -0.13 -14.71 -17.11
C SER A 188 0.06 -15.47 -18.44
N THR A 189 1.22 -15.30 -19.08
CA THR A 189 1.57 -15.95 -20.35
C THR A 189 2.22 -17.32 -20.13
N SER A 190 3.16 -17.40 -19.19
CA SER A 190 4.08 -18.53 -19.03
C SER A 190 3.67 -19.55 -17.96
N ALA A 191 2.62 -19.27 -17.17
CA ALA A 191 2.20 -20.19 -16.11
C ALA A 191 1.88 -21.59 -16.66
N PRO A 192 2.35 -22.66 -16.00
CA PRO A 192 1.98 -24.02 -16.36
C PRO A 192 0.46 -24.21 -16.35
N GLU A 193 -0.06 -25.01 -17.27
CA GLU A 193 -1.50 -25.28 -17.42
C GLU A 193 -2.15 -25.73 -16.11
N GLN A 194 -1.43 -26.52 -15.31
CA GLN A 194 -1.91 -26.92 -13.99
C GLN A 194 -2.11 -25.74 -13.03
N TYR A 195 -1.16 -24.81 -12.98
CA TYR A 195 -1.25 -23.64 -12.10
C TYR A 195 -2.38 -22.70 -12.55
N LYS A 196 -2.62 -22.61 -13.87
CA LYS A 196 -3.79 -21.92 -14.44
C LYS A 196 -5.10 -22.55 -13.95
N ARG A 197 -5.23 -23.88 -13.99
CA ARG A 197 -6.41 -24.61 -13.48
C ARG A 197 -6.66 -24.41 -11.99
N LEU A 198 -5.60 -24.30 -11.19
CA LEU A 198 -5.67 -24.05 -9.76
C LEU A 198 -5.93 -22.57 -9.41
N ASN A 199 -5.98 -21.69 -10.42
CA ASN A 199 -6.17 -20.25 -10.27
C ASN A 199 -5.12 -19.63 -9.33
N LEU A 200 -3.88 -20.11 -9.37
CA LEU A 200 -2.79 -19.59 -8.55
C LEU A 200 -2.28 -18.28 -9.17
N LYS A 201 -2.39 -17.18 -8.41
CA LYS A 201 -1.91 -15.87 -8.84
C LYS A 201 -0.39 -15.77 -8.68
N ALA A 202 0.24 -15.02 -9.57
CA ALA A 202 1.61 -14.58 -9.36
C ALA A 202 1.67 -13.72 -8.10
N THR A 203 2.67 -13.94 -7.26
CA THR A 203 2.98 -13.03 -6.15
C THR A 203 4.48 -12.89 -6.00
N THR A 204 4.92 -11.65 -5.78
CA THR A 204 6.30 -11.34 -5.37
C THR A 204 6.45 -11.31 -3.86
N GLY A 205 5.34 -11.42 -3.11
CA GLY A 205 5.32 -11.50 -1.65
C GLY A 205 5.35 -12.94 -1.16
N CYS A 206 5.39 -13.10 0.18
CA CYS A 206 5.29 -14.40 0.85
C CYS A 206 3.83 -14.89 0.82
N PRO A 207 3.48 -15.95 0.07
CA PRO A 207 2.11 -16.44 0.03
C PRO A 207 1.74 -17.15 1.35
N PRO A 208 0.45 -17.13 1.75
CA PRO A 208 0.01 -17.60 3.07
C PRO A 208 0.35 -19.08 3.34
N GLU A 209 0.40 -19.93 2.31
CA GLU A 209 0.80 -21.32 2.45
C GLU A 209 2.23 -21.51 3.00
N LEU A 210 3.14 -20.54 2.88
CA LEU A 210 4.48 -20.65 3.47
C LEU A 210 4.48 -20.62 5.00
N SER A 211 3.38 -20.22 5.62
CA SER A 211 3.19 -20.33 7.07
C SER A 211 2.84 -21.76 7.55
N LEU A 212 2.52 -22.68 6.63
CA LEU A 212 2.16 -24.04 6.97
C LEU A 212 3.34 -24.82 7.55
N PRO A 213 3.09 -25.79 8.46
CA PRO A 213 4.12 -26.73 8.88
C PRO A 213 4.75 -27.44 7.67
N ARG A 214 6.07 -27.68 7.72
CA ARG A 214 6.87 -28.22 6.59
C ARG A 214 6.24 -29.43 5.91
N ALA A 215 5.73 -30.40 6.69
CA ALA A 215 5.10 -31.60 6.15
C ALA A 215 3.82 -31.30 5.36
N ALA A 216 2.98 -30.39 5.88
CA ALA A 216 1.72 -30.00 5.25
C ALA A 216 1.98 -29.19 3.98
N LEU A 217 2.93 -28.24 4.04
CA LEU A 217 3.40 -27.48 2.88
C LEU A 217 3.93 -28.41 1.79
N HIS A 218 4.75 -29.40 2.16
CA HIS A 218 5.29 -30.38 1.23
C HIS A 218 4.16 -31.08 0.43
N HIS A 219 3.12 -31.58 1.08
CA HIS A 219 2.03 -32.28 0.39
C HIS A 219 1.22 -31.36 -0.54
N LEU A 220 0.98 -30.12 -0.12
CA LEU A 220 0.31 -29.13 -0.95
C LEU A 220 1.13 -28.80 -2.20
N LEU A 221 2.43 -28.54 -2.05
CA LEU A 221 3.31 -28.24 -3.19
C LEU A 221 3.44 -29.44 -4.13
N ALA A 222 3.54 -30.66 -3.60
CA ALA A 222 3.54 -31.87 -4.41
C ALA A 222 2.25 -31.98 -5.24
N ALA A 223 1.08 -31.79 -4.61
CA ALA A 223 -0.20 -31.84 -5.31
C ALA A 223 -0.32 -30.75 -6.39
N ARG A 224 0.14 -29.52 -6.11
CA ARG A 224 0.10 -28.38 -7.02
C ARG A 224 1.06 -28.46 -8.19
N SER A 225 2.17 -29.17 -8.04
CA SER A 225 3.21 -29.30 -9.05
C SER A 225 3.17 -30.63 -9.79
N LEU A 226 2.34 -31.59 -9.33
CA LEU A 226 2.39 -33.02 -9.70
C LEU A 226 3.72 -33.69 -9.35
N HIS A 227 4.66 -33.01 -8.67
CA HIS A 227 5.95 -33.56 -8.30
C HIS A 227 5.89 -34.10 -6.87
N GLY A 228 5.53 -35.37 -6.76
CA GLY A 228 5.42 -36.09 -5.50
C GLY A 228 5.39 -37.59 -5.69
N ASP A 229 5.01 -38.30 -4.63
CA ASP A 229 4.80 -39.74 -4.66
C ASP A 229 3.45 -40.06 -5.34
N PHE A 230 3.45 -39.88 -6.67
CA PHE A 230 2.30 -40.14 -7.55
C PHE A 230 2.72 -41.09 -8.66
N ALA A 231 1.80 -41.97 -9.06
CA ALA A 231 2.10 -43.02 -10.03
C ALA A 231 2.69 -42.46 -11.33
N ALA A 232 2.14 -41.34 -11.83
CA ALA A 232 2.60 -40.71 -13.07
C ALA A 232 4.05 -40.22 -13.03
N ILE A 233 4.56 -39.76 -11.88
CA ILE A 233 5.96 -39.35 -11.74
C ILE A 233 6.87 -40.57 -11.70
N HIS A 234 6.52 -41.58 -10.89
CA HIS A 234 7.33 -42.78 -10.77
C HIS A 234 7.46 -43.54 -12.09
N GLU A 235 6.39 -43.63 -12.88
CA GLU A 235 6.44 -44.23 -14.21
C GLU A 235 7.25 -43.40 -15.20
N ARG A 236 7.12 -42.06 -15.17
CA ARG A 236 7.90 -41.18 -16.06
C ARG A 236 9.41 -41.32 -15.85
N PHE A 237 9.84 -41.60 -14.63
CA PHE A 237 11.26 -41.72 -14.27
C PHE A 237 11.70 -43.18 -14.03
N ASP A 238 10.85 -44.15 -14.34
CA ASP A 238 11.12 -45.60 -14.20
C ASP A 238 11.62 -46.02 -12.80
N HIS A 239 10.95 -45.54 -11.76
CA HIS A 239 11.26 -45.91 -10.38
C HIS A 239 10.77 -47.34 -10.07
N VAL A 240 11.69 -48.31 -10.08
CA VAL A 240 11.42 -49.76 -9.94
C VAL A 240 10.69 -50.14 -8.66
N ASP A 241 11.05 -49.54 -7.52
CA ASP A 241 10.50 -49.90 -6.20
C ASP A 241 9.32 -49.01 -5.75
N ALA A 242 8.79 -48.20 -6.66
CA ALA A 242 7.76 -47.23 -6.31
C ALA A 242 6.37 -47.85 -6.09
N ARG A 243 5.71 -47.46 -5.01
CA ARG A 243 4.31 -47.86 -4.78
C ARG A 243 3.35 -46.95 -5.54
N LEU A 244 2.91 -47.40 -6.71
CA LEU A 244 2.01 -46.65 -7.60
C LEU A 244 0.55 -46.58 -7.09
N VAL A 245 0.18 -47.41 -6.13
CA VAL A 245 -1.18 -47.50 -5.60
C VAL A 245 -1.26 -47.12 -4.12
N CYS A 246 -2.37 -46.50 -3.75
CA CYS A 246 -2.77 -46.27 -2.37
C CYS A 246 -3.18 -47.60 -1.71
N SER A 247 -3.16 -47.68 -0.38
CA SER A 247 -3.67 -48.85 0.35
C SER A 247 -5.16 -49.14 0.09
N CYS A 248 -5.89 -48.20 -0.51
CA CYS A 248 -7.27 -48.41 -0.95
C CYS A 248 -7.38 -49.17 -2.28
N GLY A 249 -6.26 -49.44 -2.96
CA GLY A 249 -6.16 -50.13 -4.26
C GLY A 249 -6.26 -49.21 -5.48
N ARG A 250 -6.51 -47.91 -5.31
CA ARG A 250 -6.52 -46.95 -6.41
C ARG A 250 -5.14 -46.35 -6.65
N ARG A 251 -4.91 -45.94 -7.90
CA ARG A 251 -3.71 -45.25 -8.35
C ARG A 251 -3.46 -43.96 -7.56
N LYS A 252 -2.21 -43.72 -7.16
CA LYS A 252 -1.82 -42.47 -6.48
C LYS A 252 -1.86 -41.31 -7.47
N ALA A 253 -2.65 -40.29 -7.12
CA ALA A 253 -2.81 -39.05 -7.86
C ALA A 253 -2.97 -37.88 -6.88
N PRO A 254 -2.67 -36.64 -7.29
CA PRO A 254 -2.78 -35.43 -6.44
C PRO A 254 -4.16 -35.25 -5.79
N ASP A 255 -5.20 -35.56 -6.55
CA ASP A 255 -6.60 -35.44 -6.16
C ASP A 255 -7.15 -36.69 -5.46
N HIS A 256 -6.37 -37.77 -5.37
CA HIS A 256 -6.83 -39.05 -4.84
C HIS A 256 -7.40 -38.94 -3.41
N ILE A 257 -6.87 -38.02 -2.61
CA ILE A 257 -7.34 -37.75 -1.24
C ILE A 257 -8.84 -37.43 -1.18
N PHE A 258 -9.38 -36.74 -2.19
CA PHE A 258 -10.80 -36.36 -2.26
C PHE A 258 -11.72 -37.55 -2.63
N TYR A 259 -11.16 -38.60 -3.24
CA TYR A 259 -11.91 -39.75 -3.76
C TYR A 259 -11.59 -41.07 -3.05
N CYS A 260 -10.68 -41.07 -2.08
CA CYS A 260 -10.22 -42.29 -1.45
C CYS A 260 -11.31 -42.90 -0.54
N ARG A 261 -11.72 -44.13 -0.83
CA ARG A 261 -12.74 -44.85 -0.05
C ARG A 261 -12.38 -45.06 1.42
N LYS A 262 -11.09 -45.08 1.75
CA LYS A 262 -10.57 -45.21 3.11
C LYS A 262 -10.62 -43.89 3.90
N VAL A 263 -10.91 -42.75 3.26
CA VAL A 263 -11.16 -41.50 3.97
C VAL A 263 -12.57 -41.56 4.59
N PRO A 264 -12.69 -41.41 5.92
CA PRO A 264 -13.97 -41.46 6.62
C PRO A 264 -14.98 -40.46 6.06
N PRO A 265 -16.27 -40.84 5.88
CA PRO A 265 -17.29 -39.95 5.32
C PRO A 265 -17.39 -38.58 5.98
N ARG A 266 -17.21 -38.51 7.31
CA ARG A 266 -17.25 -37.26 8.11
C ARG A 266 -16.19 -36.23 7.72
N PHE A 267 -15.08 -36.65 7.11
CA PHE A 267 -13.99 -35.75 6.69
C PHE A 267 -14.06 -35.42 5.20
N ARG A 268 -14.94 -36.07 4.42
CA ARG A 268 -14.98 -35.88 2.96
C ARG A 268 -15.45 -34.46 2.63
N VAL A 269 -14.69 -33.79 1.77
CA VAL A 269 -15.08 -32.48 1.23
C VAL A 269 -16.23 -32.66 0.24
N ARG A 270 -17.23 -31.77 0.31
CA ARG A 270 -18.31 -31.74 -0.68
C ARG A 270 -17.77 -31.26 -2.02
N ILE A 271 -17.86 -32.13 -3.03
CA ILE A 271 -17.33 -31.88 -4.38
C ILE A 271 -18.44 -31.65 -5.43
N THR A 272 -19.72 -31.70 -5.05
CA THR A 272 -20.84 -31.41 -5.96
C THR A 272 -21.19 -29.91 -5.96
N PRO A 273 -21.65 -29.35 -7.11
CA PRO A 273 -21.99 -30.00 -8.37
C PRO A 273 -20.81 -30.20 -9.33
N SER A 274 -19.67 -29.53 -9.13
CA SER A 274 -18.50 -29.62 -10.02
C SER A 274 -17.27 -30.14 -9.25
N PRO A 275 -16.96 -31.45 -9.36
CA PRO A 275 -15.83 -32.05 -8.65
C PRO A 275 -14.49 -31.40 -8.99
N ASN A 276 -14.23 -31.16 -10.28
CA ASN A 276 -12.98 -30.55 -10.73
C ASN A 276 -12.81 -29.14 -10.16
N THR A 277 -13.87 -28.33 -10.15
CA THR A 277 -13.81 -26.97 -9.58
C THR A 277 -13.53 -27.01 -8.08
N ALA A 278 -14.23 -27.89 -7.34
CA ALA A 278 -14.07 -28.00 -5.90
C ALA A 278 -12.67 -28.48 -5.49
N VAL A 279 -12.15 -29.49 -6.20
CA VAL A 279 -10.80 -30.04 -5.98
C VAL A 279 -9.73 -29.00 -6.35
N ASN A 280 -9.86 -28.33 -7.49
CA ASN A 280 -8.91 -27.29 -7.90
C ASN A 280 -8.93 -26.09 -6.94
N LEU A 281 -10.09 -25.73 -6.40
CA LEU A 281 -10.19 -24.67 -5.39
C LEU A 281 -9.48 -25.09 -4.10
N ALA A 282 -9.73 -26.32 -3.62
CA ALA A 282 -9.13 -26.86 -2.41
C ALA A 282 -7.62 -27.10 -2.53
N MET A 283 -7.07 -27.39 -3.71
CA MET A 283 -5.62 -27.44 -3.93
C MET A 283 -5.02 -26.08 -4.31
N GLY A 284 -5.85 -25.14 -4.77
CA GLY A 284 -5.50 -23.81 -5.21
C GLY A 284 -5.62 -22.77 -4.10
N LYS A 285 -6.48 -21.77 -4.29
CA LYS A 285 -6.64 -20.64 -3.37
C LYS A 285 -7.15 -21.03 -1.98
N ASP A 286 -7.96 -22.07 -1.88
CA ASP A 286 -8.60 -22.52 -0.63
C ASP A 286 -7.85 -23.74 -0.05
N PHE A 287 -6.52 -23.61 0.01
CA PHE A 287 -5.63 -24.72 0.38
C PHE A 287 -5.88 -25.26 1.78
N THR A 288 -6.47 -24.47 2.68
CA THR A 288 -6.85 -24.89 4.04
C THR A 288 -7.73 -26.14 4.00
N LYS A 289 -8.69 -26.23 3.07
CA LYS A 289 -9.52 -27.45 2.91
C LYS A 289 -8.71 -28.70 2.59
N PHE A 290 -7.67 -28.58 1.76
CA PHE A 290 -6.77 -29.70 1.47
C PHE A 290 -5.93 -30.06 2.70
N ILE A 291 -5.43 -29.07 3.44
CA ILE A 291 -4.63 -29.27 4.64
C ILE A 291 -5.46 -29.94 5.75
N ASP A 292 -6.66 -29.45 6.02
CA ASP A 292 -7.57 -29.99 7.03
C ASP A 292 -7.98 -31.41 6.66
N LEU A 293 -8.38 -31.66 5.42
CA LEU A 293 -8.69 -33.00 4.91
C LEU A 293 -7.51 -33.97 5.11
N SER A 294 -6.30 -33.54 4.73
CA SER A 294 -5.07 -34.32 4.89
C SER A 294 -4.77 -34.65 6.34
N LYS A 295 -4.89 -33.66 7.22
CA LYS A 295 -4.60 -33.78 8.65
C LYS A 295 -5.64 -34.66 9.36
N ASP A 296 -6.92 -34.37 9.19
CA ASP A 296 -8.01 -35.00 9.92
C ASP A 296 -8.21 -36.47 9.55
N SER A 297 -7.99 -36.80 8.28
CA SER A 297 -8.02 -38.19 7.81
C SER A 297 -6.69 -38.94 8.00
N ALA A 298 -5.64 -38.26 8.48
CA ALA A 298 -4.27 -38.75 8.52
C ALA A 298 -3.83 -39.38 7.18
N PHE A 299 -4.23 -38.76 6.06
CA PHE A 299 -4.20 -39.39 4.74
C PHE A 299 -2.80 -39.87 4.36
N PHE A 300 -1.82 -38.95 4.36
CA PHE A 300 -0.44 -39.26 3.99
C PHE A 300 0.36 -39.99 5.09
N GLY A 301 -0.23 -40.20 6.27
CA GLY A 301 0.41 -40.95 7.36
C GLY A 301 -0.06 -42.40 7.46
N LYS A 302 -1.36 -42.65 7.27
CA LYS A 302 -1.99 -43.96 7.53
C LYS A 302 -2.67 -44.58 6.32
N ILE A 303 -3.24 -43.77 5.42
CA ILE A 303 -4.07 -44.26 4.32
C ILE A 303 -3.24 -44.45 3.05
N CYS A 304 -2.50 -43.42 2.66
CA CYS A 304 -1.68 -43.38 1.46
C CYS A 304 -0.29 -42.84 1.83
N PRO A 305 0.50 -43.61 2.60
CA PRO A 305 1.82 -43.17 3.00
C PRO A 305 2.78 -43.05 1.81
N ARG A 306 3.77 -42.19 2.00
CA ARG A 306 4.91 -42.08 1.08
C ARG A 306 5.79 -43.31 1.20
N HIS A 307 6.31 -43.75 0.05
CA HIS A 307 7.28 -44.83 -0.05
C HIS A 307 8.53 -44.34 -0.75
#